data_AF-A0A2H6FD83-F1
#
_entry.id   AF-A0A2H6FD83-F1
#
_cell.length_a   1.000
_cell.length_b   1.000
_cell.length_c   1.000
_cell.angle_alpha   90.00
_cell.angle_beta   90.00
_cell.angle_gamma   90.00
#
_symmetry.space_group_name_H-M   'P 1'
#
loop_
_entity.id
_entity.type
_entity.pdbx_description
1 polymer ?
#
loop_
_entity_poly.entity_id
_entity_poly.type
_entity_poly.pdbx_seq_one_letter_code
_entity_poly.pdbx_strand_id
1 'polypeptide(L)' 'MDIVKDAFSGDSTIEQDDFKVFLDPQANAMLMDTTIDFNDMQGFVLNNLQQSSSCGSSCSC' A
#
# COMPACT_ATOMS: atom_id res chain seq x y z
N MET A 1 2.19 -7.09 -3.09
CA MET A 1 0.73 -6.96 -3.24
C MET A 1 0.29 -8.09 -4.13
N ASP A 2 -0.62 -8.93 -3.63
CA ASP A 2 -1.14 -10.08 -4.36
C ASP A 2 -2.66 -10.03 -4.39
N ILE A 3 -3.24 -10.68 -5.40
CA ILE A 3 -4.68 -10.88 -5.50
C ILE A 3 -5.03 -12.14 -4.71
N VAL A 4 -5.74 -11.95 -3.59
CA VAL A 4 -6.18 -13.04 -2.72
C VAL A 4 -7.71 -13.07 -2.64
N LYS A 5 -8.27 -14.24 -2.33
CA LYS A 5 -9.73 -14.42 -2.22
C LYS A 5 -10.28 -14.00 -0.86
N ASP A 6 -9.48 -14.19 0.20
CA ASP A 6 -9.88 -14.02 1.58
C ASP A 6 -8.77 -13.30 2.37
N ALA A 7 -9.16 -12.60 3.43
CA ALA A 7 -8.25 -11.96 4.38
C ALA A 7 -7.50 -12.99 5.22
N PHE A 8 -6.25 -12.71 5.60
CA PHE A 8 -5.57 -13.48 6.63
C PHE A 8 -6.01 -13.04 8.03
N SER A 9 -5.76 -13.91 9.03
CA SER A 9 -6.13 -13.62 10.42
C SER A 9 -5.38 -12.39 10.94
N GLY A 10 -6.13 -11.36 11.29
CA GLY A 10 -5.59 -10.09 11.79
C GLY A 10 -5.57 -8.98 10.75
N ASP A 11 -5.81 -9.29 9.47
CA ASP A 11 -5.88 -8.28 8.43
C ASP A 11 -7.09 -7.36 8.63
N SER A 12 -6.88 -6.09 8.31
CA SER A 12 -7.97 -5.13 8.18
C SER A 12 -8.56 -5.22 6.78
N THR A 13 -9.89 -5.22 6.67
CA THR A 13 -10.58 -5.25 5.37
C THR A 13 -11.18 -3.89 5.07
N ILE A 14 -10.86 -3.35 3.90
CA ILE A 14 -11.46 -2.14 3.34
C ILE A 14 -12.22 -2.55 2.08
N GLU A 15 -13.49 -2.17 2.00
CA GLU A 15 -14.36 -2.48 0.86
C GLU A 15 -14.91 -1.19 0.25
N GLN A 16 -14.72 -1.03 -1.05
CA GLN A 16 -15.20 0.13 -1.81
C GLN A 16 -15.50 -0.29 -3.25
N ASP A 17 -16.68 0.04 -3.76
CA ASP A 17 -17.09 -0.23 -5.15
C ASP A 17 -16.85 -1.69 -5.60
N ASP A 18 -17.26 -2.65 -4.76
CA ASP A 18 -17.05 -4.10 -4.91
C ASP A 18 -15.57 -4.56 -4.96
N PHE A 19 -14.63 -3.66 -4.66
CA PHE A 19 -13.22 -3.95 -4.50
C PHE A 19 -12.87 -4.12 -3.01
N LYS A 20 -12.20 -5.22 -2.68
CA LYS A 20 -11.75 -5.53 -1.32
C LYS A 20 -10.24 -5.48 -1.24
N VAL A 21 -9.75 -4.71 -0.26
CA VAL A 21 -8.34 -4.64 0.10
C VAL A 21 -8.17 -5.24 1.48
N PHE A 22 -7.26 -6.20 1.59
CA PHE A 22 -6.84 -6.79 2.85
C PHE A 22 -5.46 -6.26 3.22
N LEU A 23 -5.38 -5.61 4.38
CA LEU A 23 -4.17 -4.97 4.89
C LEU A 23 -3.67 -5.72 6.11
N ASP A 24 -2.45 -6.24 6.00
CA ASP A 24 -1.70 -6.76 7.14
C ASP A 24 -1.61 -5.68 8.25
N PRO A 25 -1.73 -6.03 9.54
CA PRO A 25 -1.52 -5.11 10.66
C PRO A 25 -0.30 -4.19 10.55
N GLN A 26 0.84 -4.72 10.06
CA GLN A 26 2.07 -3.96 9.89
C GLN A 26 1.93 -2.93 8.76
N ALA A 27 1.32 -3.32 7.66
CA ALA A 27 1.06 -2.43 6.53
C ALA A 27 0.05 -1.34 6.90
N ASN A 28 -0.97 -1.68 7.69
CA ASN A 28 -1.97 -0.73 8.15
C ASN A 28 -1.33 0.45 8.92
N ALA A 29 -0.37 0.18 9.80
CA ALA A 29 0.36 1.22 10.52
C ALA A 29 1.17 2.16 9.60
N MET A 30 1.65 1.66 8.46
CA MET A 30 2.42 2.43 7.48
C MET A 30 1.55 3.20 6.48
N LEU A 31 0.30 2.75 6.30
CA LEU A 31 -0.60 3.20 5.24
C LEU A 31 -1.79 4.01 5.77
N MET A 32 -1.85 4.33 7.07
CA MET A 32 -3.00 5.02 7.68
C MET A 32 -3.39 6.33 6.98
N ASP A 33 -2.42 7.09 6.48
CA ASP A 33 -2.64 8.36 5.78
C ASP A 33 -2.37 8.25 4.27
N THR A 34 -2.24 7.03 3.75
CA THR A 34 -1.90 6.76 2.35
C THR A 34 -3.17 6.61 1.49
N THR A 35 -3.16 7.24 0.33
CA THR A 35 -4.19 7.06 -0.70
C THR A 35 -3.71 6.06 -1.75
N ILE A 36 -4.57 5.14 -2.16
CA ILE A 36 -4.30 4.18 -3.24
C ILE A 36 -5.11 4.60 -4.46
N ASP A 37 -4.41 4.98 -5.52
CA ASP A 37 -5.01 5.36 -6.81
C ASP A 37 -4.62 4.35 -7.89
N PHE A 38 -5.34 4.34 -9.02
CA PHE A 38 -4.98 3.53 -10.18
C PHE A 38 -4.63 4.43 -11.38
N ASN A 39 -3.51 4.13 -12.02
CA ASN A 39 -3.05 4.82 -13.23
C ASN A 39 -2.88 3.80 -14.37
N ASP A 40 -3.48 4.05 -15.52
CA ASP A 40 -3.45 3.11 -16.66
C ASP A 40 -2.04 2.77 -17.17
N MET A 41 -1.06 3.66 -16.95
CA MET A 41 0.33 3.44 -17.38
C MET A 41 1.20 2.75 -16.33
N GLN A 42 0.85 2.86 -15.04
CA GLN A 42 1.71 2.42 -13.92
C GLN A 42 1.05 1.41 -12.97
N GLY A 43 -0.26 1.20 -13.09
CA GLY A 43 -1.05 0.39 -12.16
C GLY A 43 -1.39 1.13 -10.88
N PHE A 44 -1.41 0.41 -9.76
CA PHE A 44 -1.72 0.99 -8.45
C PHE A 44 -0.59 1.88 -7.93
N VAL A 45 -0.92 3.11 -7.55
CA VAL A 45 -0.01 4.13 -7.04
C VAL A 45 -0.40 4.47 -5.61
N LEU A 46 0.59 4.48 -4.72
CA LEU A 46 0.43 4.82 -3.31
C LEU A 46 0.95 6.23 -3.06
N ASN A 47 0.05 7.14 -2.66
CA ASN A 47 0.33 8.55 -2.40
C ASN A 47 0.30 8.83 -0.89
N ASN A 48 1.09 9.80 -0.40
CA ASN A 48 1.20 10.13 1.03
C ASN A 48 1.68 8.96 1.91
N LEU A 49 2.45 8.03 1.34
CA LEU A 49 3.27 7.14 2.15
C LEU A 49 4.12 8.00 3.07
N GLN A 50 4.05 7.72 4.37
CA GLN A 50 5.01 8.25 5.35
C GLN A 50 6.37 7.59 5.11
N GLN A 51 6.98 7.90 3.96
CA GLN A 51 8.34 7.53 3.67
C GLN A 51 9.20 8.38 4.58
N SER A 52 9.85 7.76 5.56
CA SER A 52 11.08 8.32 6.12
C SER A 52 12.07 8.40 4.96
N SER A 53 12.09 9.57 4.33
CA SER A 53 12.96 9.94 3.23
C SER A 53 14.42 9.74 3.66
N SER A 54 15.05 8.66 3.19
CA SER A 54 16.49 8.61 2.90
C SER A 54 16.88 7.26 2.32
N CYS A 55 16.59 7.04 1.03
CA CYS A 55 17.67 6.48 0.21
C CYS A 55 18.55 7.66 -0.19
N GLY A 56 19.55 7.98 0.64
CA GLY A 56 20.58 8.92 0.25
C GLY A 56 21.27 8.37 -0.99
N SER A 57 21.21 9.12 -2.10
CA SER A 57 22.10 8.93 -3.23
C SER A 57 23.54 9.06 -2.76
N SER A 58 24.11 7.95 -2.28
CA SER A 58 25.52 7.77 -1.95
C SER A 58 26.01 6.52 -2.67
N CYS A 59 25.91 6.54 -3.99
CA CYS A 59 26.79 5.75 -4.84
C CYS A 59 27.59 6.72 -5.70
N SER A 60 28.62 7.29 -5.07
CA SER A 60 29.82 7.74 -5.77
C SER A 60 30.59 6.48 -6.18
N CYS A 61 30.76 6.27 -7.48
CA CYS A 61 31.91 5.65 -8.17
C CYS A 61 31.57 5.51 -9.66
#